data_AF-A0A263CZF0-F1
#
_entry.id   AF-A0A263CZF0-F1
#
_cell.length_a   1.000
_cell.length_b   1.000
_cell.length_c   1.000
_cell.angle_alpha   90.00
_cell.angle_beta   90.00
_cell.angle_gamma   90.00
#
_symmetry.space_group_name_H-M   'P 1'
#
loop_
_entity.id
_entity.type
_entity.pdbx_description
1 polymer ?
#
loop_
_entity_poly.entity_id
_entity_poly.type
_entity_poly.pdbx_seq_one_letter_code
_entity_poly.pdbx_strand_id
1 'polypeptide(L)'
;MIVVGGNVTTMAIEATSAEAYVDFRRDYQKHRYELIELPQDIHMRIMALMRELDLAYGALGFVVGPDGSWTFLEVNAGGQYGWLEDQGKGAL
;
A
#
# COMPACT_ATOMS: atom_id res chain seq x y z
N MET A 1 -0.46 1.41 0.82
CA MET A 1 -1.74 2.10 0.61
C MET A 1 -1.80 3.29 1.53
N ILE A 2 -2.31 4.43 1.07
CA ILE A 2 -2.44 5.67 1.84
C ILE A 2 -3.91 6.08 1.86
N VAL A 3 -4.42 6.39 3.06
CA VAL A 3 -5.75 6.96 3.24
C VAL A 3 -5.59 8.38 3.78
N VAL A 4 -6.25 9.35 3.14
CA VAL A 4 -6.29 10.76 3.58
C VAL A 4 -7.72 11.29 3.45
N GLY A 5 -8.36 11.63 4.56
CA GLY A 5 -9.70 12.25 4.54
C GLY A 5 -10.76 11.41 3.79
N GLY A 6 -10.59 10.08 3.80
CA GLY A 6 -11.47 9.14 3.10
C GLY A 6 -11.14 8.87 1.63
N ASN A 7 -10.12 9.51 1.07
CA ASN A 7 -9.56 9.12 -0.23
C ASN A 7 -8.51 8.05 -0.04
N VAL A 8 -8.46 7.09 -0.95
CA VAL A 8 -7.50 5.96 -0.88
C VAL A 8 -6.64 5.94 -2.13
N THR A 9 -5.32 5.96 -1.94
CA THR A 9 -4.36 5.74 -3.02
C THR A 9 -3.53 4.50 -2.73
N THR A 10 -3.41 3.62 -3.72
CA THR A 10 -2.70 2.35 -3.57
C THR A 10 -1.61 2.22 -4.60
N MET A 11 -0.38 2.08 -4.10
CA MET A 11 0.78 1.69 -4.89
C MET A 11 1.06 0.21 -4.63
N ALA A 12 1.07 -0.60 -5.68
CA ALA A 12 1.59 -1.95 -5.66
C ALA A 12 3.12 -1.92 -5.84
N ILE A 13 3.80 -2.84 -5.16
CA ILE A 13 5.23 -3.06 -5.30
C ILE A 13 5.41 -4.51 -5.71
N GLU A 14 5.93 -4.75 -6.90
CA GLU A 14 6.35 -6.08 -7.33
C GLU A 14 7.86 -6.21 -7.24
N ALA A 15 8.32 -7.13 -6.39
CA ALA A 15 9.71 -7.52 -6.29
C ALA A 15 10.11 -8.37 -7.52
N THR A 16 11.02 -7.88 -8.35
CA THR A 16 11.41 -8.59 -9.60
C THR A 16 12.78 -9.29 -9.52
N SER A 17 13.50 -9.16 -8.40
CA SER A 17 14.78 -9.84 -8.16
C SER A 17 14.68 -10.92 -7.07
N ALA A 18 15.55 -11.93 -7.11
CA ALA A 18 15.56 -13.01 -6.12
C ALA A 18 15.78 -12.50 -4.69
N GLU A 19 16.62 -11.47 -4.52
CA GLU A 19 16.87 -10.85 -3.22
C GLU A 19 15.64 -10.06 -2.74
N ALA A 20 15.01 -9.28 -3.63
CA ALA A 20 13.77 -8.56 -3.36
C ALA A 20 12.59 -9.47 -3.04
N TYR A 21 12.56 -10.68 -3.61
CA TYR A 21 11.50 -11.65 -3.34
C TYR A 21 11.55 -12.18 -1.91
N VAL A 22 12.76 -12.34 -1.34
CA VAL A 22 12.94 -12.73 0.06
C VAL A 22 12.71 -11.54 1.00
N ASP A 23 13.23 -10.37 0.64
CA ASP A 23 13.04 -9.13 1.38
C ASP A 23 13.00 -7.95 0.41
N PHE A 24 11.80 -7.42 0.18
CA PHE A 24 11.60 -6.30 -0.74
C PHE A 24 12.45 -5.07 -0.39
N ARG A 25 13.00 -4.98 0.83
CA ARG A 25 13.84 -3.84 1.21
C ARG A 25 15.26 -3.89 0.64
N ARG A 26 15.67 -5.02 0.04
CA ARG A 26 17.08 -5.23 -0.37
C ARG A 26 17.44 -4.70 -1.75
N ASP A 27 16.47 -4.47 -2.63
CA ASP A 27 16.74 -4.09 -4.01
C ASP A 27 15.64 -3.19 -4.59
N TYR A 28 15.44 -2.01 -3.97
CA TYR A 28 14.39 -1.06 -4.34
C TYR A 28 14.42 -0.63 -5.82
N GLN A 29 15.61 -0.64 -6.44
CA GLN A 29 15.79 -0.25 -7.86
C GLN A 29 15.23 -1.29 -8.84
N LYS A 30 15.03 -2.52 -8.39
CA LYS A 30 14.42 -3.60 -9.18
C LYS A 30 12.97 -3.85 -8.82
N HIS A 31 12.33 -2.95 -8.10
CA HIS A 31 10.88 -3.02 -7.95
C HIS A 31 10.18 -2.44 -9.15
N ARG A 32 9.01 -3.00 -9.45
CA ARG A 32 8.02 -2.31 -10.26
C ARG A 32 6.99 -1.68 -9.33
N TYR A 33 6.74 -0.39 -9.53
CA TYR A 33 5.74 0.38 -8.80
C TYR A 33 4.57 0.67 -9.75
N GLU A 34 3.35 0.42 -9.29
CA GLU A 34 2.15 0.64 -10.09
C GLU A 34 1.03 1.18 -9.21
N LEU A 35 0.39 2.27 -9.66
CA LEU A 35 -0.86 2.70 -9.07
C LEU A 35 -1.96 1.73 -9.45
N ILE A 36 -2.63 1.18 -8.45
CA ILE A 36 -3.67 0.18 -8.66
C ILE A 36 -5.00 0.63 -8.06
N GLU A 37 -6.08 0.21 -8.70
CA GLU A 37 -7.41 0.31 -8.13
C GLU A 37 -7.63 -0.81 -7.10
N LEU A 38 -8.35 -0.46 -6.03
CA LEU A 38 -8.70 -1.38 -4.97
C LEU A 38 -9.95 -2.18 -5.34
N PRO A 39 -9.97 -3.50 -5.06
CA PRO A 39 -11.22 -4.23 -5.00
C PRO A 39 -12.19 -3.55 -4.03
N GLN A 40 -13.45 -3.44 -4.44
CA GLN A 40 -14.47 -2.68 -3.70
C GLN A 40 -14.67 -3.19 -2.26
N ASP A 41 -14.59 -4.50 -2.07
CA ASP A 41 -14.72 -5.14 -0.75
C ASP A 41 -13.57 -4.77 0.18
N ILE A 42 -12.33 -4.72 -0.33
CA ILE A 42 -11.17 -4.26 0.44
C ILE A 42 -11.34 -2.80 0.79
N HIS A 43 -11.70 -1.94 -0.16
CA HIS A 43 -11.95 -0.52 0.09
C HIS A 43 -12.96 -0.30 1.23
N MET A 44 -14.10 -0.99 1.21
CA MET A 44 -15.12 -0.88 2.26
C MET A 44 -14.58 -1.30 3.64
N ARG A 45 -13.77 -2.36 3.70
CA ARG A 45 -13.17 -2.85 4.95
C ARG A 45 -12.15 -1.86 5.50
N ILE A 46 -11.36 -1.21 4.65
CA ILE A 46 -10.41 -0.16 5.07
C ILE A 46 -11.16 1.04 5.63
N MET A 47 -12.19 1.51 4.95
CA MET A 47 -12.98 2.64 5.43
C MET A 47 -13.68 2.34 6.77
N ALA A 48 -14.11 1.09 6.99
CA ALA A 48 -14.63 0.66 8.28
C ALA A 48 -13.55 0.67 9.37
N LEU A 49 -12.37 0.10 9.08
CA LEU A 49 -11.23 0.09 10.00
C LEU A 49 -10.79 1.51 10.41
N MET A 50 -10.61 2.40 9.43
CA MET A 50 -10.20 3.78 9.67
C MET A 50 -11.21 4.53 10.55
N ARG A 51 -12.50 4.29 10.34
CA ARG A 51 -13.57 4.86 11.19
C ARG A 51 -13.56 4.27 12.60
N GLU A 52 -13.35 2.97 12.74
CA GLU A 52 -13.32 2.30 14.05
C GLU A 52 -12.13 2.76 14.90
N LEU A 53 -11.00 3.05 14.26
CA LEU A 53 -9.80 3.58 14.90
C LEU A 53 -9.80 5.12 15.05
N ASP A 54 -10.83 5.80 14.56
CA ASP A 54 -10.94 7.27 14.51
C ASP A 54 -9.73 7.95 13.84
N LEU A 55 -9.27 7.37 12.72
CA LEU A 55 -8.13 7.86 11.96
C LEU A 55 -8.57 8.61 10.69
N ALA A 56 -8.16 9.86 10.57
CA ALA A 56 -8.27 10.64 9.33
C ALA A 56 -7.15 10.32 8.31
N TYR A 57 -6.06 9.72 8.79
CA TYR A 57 -4.88 9.35 7.99
C TYR A 57 -4.36 7.96 8.39
N GLY A 58 -3.91 7.19 7.41
CA GLY A 58 -3.21 5.94 7.66
C GLY A 58 -2.35 5.50 6.48
N ALA A 59 -1.14 5.03 6.77
CA ALA A 59 -0.33 4.23 5.85
C ALA A 59 -0.57 2.75 6.15
N LEU A 60 -1.22 2.05 5.23
CA LEU A 60 -1.62 0.66 5.39
C LEU A 60 -0.74 -0.27 4.55
N GLY A 61 -0.29 -1.35 5.18
CA GLY A 61 0.51 -2.41 4.59
C GLY A 61 -0.33 -3.64 4.26
N PHE A 62 -0.13 -4.18 3.06
CA PHE A 62 -0.75 -5.42 2.58
C PHE A 62 0.27 -6.31 1.90
N VAL A 63 0.01 -7.62 1.93
CA VAL A 63 0.60 -8.60 1.01
C VAL A 63 -0.52 -9.15 0.13
N VAL A 64 -0.28 -9.19 -1.18
CA VAL A 64 -1.20 -9.80 -2.14
C VAL A 64 -0.65 -11.16 -2.56
N GLY A 65 -1.42 -12.21 -2.34
CA GLY A 65 -1.05 -13.58 -2.72
C GLY A 65 -1.18 -13.81 -4.24
N PRO A 66 -0.55 -14.87 -4.79
CA PRO A 66 -0.68 -15.22 -6.21
C PRO A 66 -2.13 -15.52 -6.67
N ASP A 67 -3.02 -15.84 -5.73
CA ASP A 67 -4.45 -16.05 -5.94
C ASP A 67 -5.27 -14.75 -5.87
N GLY A 68 -4.62 -13.60 -5.68
CA GLY A 68 -5.25 -12.31 -5.50
C GLY A 68 -5.77 -12.05 -4.08
N SER A 69 -5.50 -12.93 -3.11
CA SER A 69 -5.91 -12.71 -1.72
C SER A 69 -5.13 -11.57 -1.07
N TRP A 70 -5.84 -10.68 -0.35
CA TRP A 70 -5.23 -9.55 0.36
C TRP A 70 -5.08 -9.86 1.84
N THR A 71 -3.84 -9.86 2.33
CA THR A 71 -3.52 -10.01 3.75
C THR A 71 -3.14 -8.66 4.34
N PHE A 72 -3.92 -8.17 5.30
CA PHE A 72 -3.61 -6.96 6.06
C PHE A 72 -2.44 -7.20 7.02
N LEU A 73 -1.48 -6.27 7.05
CA LEU A 73 -0.35 -6.30 7.96
C LEU A 73 -0.53 -5.33 9.11
N GLU A 74 -0.66 -4.04 8.79
CA GLU A 74 -0.74 -2.96 9.77
C GLU A 74 -1.34 -1.69 9.17
N VAL A 75 -1.77 -0.78 10.06
CA VAL A 75 -2.00 0.63 9.77
C VAL A 75 -1.10 1.47 10.67
N ASN A 76 -0.34 2.37 10.06
CA ASN A 76 0.49 3.33 10.76
C ASN A 76 -0.07 4.75 10.59
N ALA A 77 -0.60 5.31 11.69
CA ALA A 77 -1.20 6.65 11.73
C ALA A 77 -0.20 7.82 11.58
N GLY A 78 1.11 7.54 11.54
CA GLY A 78 2.17 8.51 11.25
C GLY A 78 3.18 8.01 10.21
N GLY A 79 2.82 6.97 9.45
CA GLY A 79 3.71 6.37 8.46
C GLY A 79 4.04 7.34 7.33
N GLN A 80 5.28 7.32 6.86
CA GLN A 80 5.72 8.16 5.75
C GLN A 80 5.47 7.48 4.39
N TYR A 81 5.16 8.29 3.37
CA TYR A 81 4.90 7.80 2.02
C TYR A 81 5.65 8.58 0.92
N GLY A 82 6.42 9.61 1.26
CA GLY A 82 7.12 10.46 0.27
C GLY A 82 8.05 9.68 -0.67
N TRP A 83 8.64 8.57 -0.21
CA TRP A 83 9.47 7.71 -1.05
C TRP A 83 8.68 7.01 -2.18
N LEU A 84 7.36 6.84 -2.04
CA LEU A 84 6.48 6.33 -3.10
C LEU A 84 6.08 7.44 -4.09
N GLU A 85 5.96 8.69 -3.63
CA GLU A 85 5.67 9.84 -4.50
C GLU A 85 6.79 10.04 -5.53
N ASP A 86 8.05 9.88 -5.10
CA ASP A 86 9.22 9.96 -5.98
C ASP A 86 9.22 8.89 -7.09
N GLN A 87 8.71 7.69 -6.79
CA GLN A 87 8.58 6.60 -7.77
C GLN A 87 7.38 6.80 -8.70
N GLY A 88 6.32 7.42 -8.20
CA GLY A 88 5.06 7.66 -8.93
C GLY A 88 5.01 8.96 -9.73
N LYS A 89 6.11 9.75 -9.78
CA LYS A 89 6.24 11.06 -10.45
C LYS A 89 4.91 11.83 -10.59
N GLY A 90 4.41 12.34 -9.46
CA GLY A 90 3.37 13.38 -9.41
C GLY A 90 1.91 12.92 -9.40
N ALA A 91 1.63 11.65 -9.10
CA ALA A 91 0.28 11.08 -9.12
C ALA A 91 -0.31 10.74 -7.73
N LEU A 92 0.20 11.37 -6.67
CA LEU A 92 -0.32 11.30 -5.30
C LEU A 92 -0.71 12.71 -4.81
#